data_AF-A0A8J2U3U2-F1
#
_entry.id   AF-A0A8J2U3U2-F1
#
_cell.length_a   1.000
_cell.length_b   1.000
_cell.length_c   1.000
_cell.angle_alpha   90.00
_cell.angle_beta   90.00
_cell.angle_gamma   90.00
#
_symmetry.space_group_name_H-M   'P 1'
#
loop_
_entity.id
_entity.type
_entity.pdbx_description
1 polymer ?
#
loop_
_entity_poly.entity_id
_entity_poly.type
_entity_poly.pdbx_seq_one_letter_code
_entity_poly.pdbx_strand_id
1 'polypeptide(L)'
;MRLFLLILGWSSVVGSFGDGGLGLYAFWLTWQNDWPWLMLSVDEFLKQFVAIIYWVKQVAYYVLPESIVTWLFGLPALIYFPVRIGMSIVIGWWALTKAAQLAQQ
;
A
#
# COMPACT_ATOMS: atom_id res chain seq x y z
N MET A 1 14.83 17.90 -10.66
CA MET A 1 13.61 17.18 -11.11
C MET A 1 13.84 15.67 -11.26
N ARG A 2 14.88 15.23 -11.96
CA ARG A 2 15.21 13.80 -12.12
C ARG A 2 15.35 13.03 -10.79
N LEU A 3 16.09 13.58 -9.82
CA LEU A 3 16.28 12.92 -8.51
C LEU A 3 14.96 12.64 -7.77
N PHE A 4 14.04 13.61 -7.78
CA PHE A 4 12.72 13.45 -7.17
C PHE A 4 11.92 12.30 -7.80
N LEU A 5 11.92 12.20 -9.14
CA LEU A 5 11.24 11.12 -9.86
C LEU A 5 11.87 9.75 -9.61
N LEU A 6 13.19 9.68 -9.45
CA LEU A 6 13.87 8.45 -9.06
C LEU A 6 13.49 8.01 -7.65
N ILE A 7 13.45 8.95 -6.68
CA ILE A 7 13.01 8.67 -5.31
C ILE A 7 11.57 8.14 -5.33
N LEU A 8 10.67 8.81 -6.05
CA LEU A 8 9.26 8.42 -6.16
C LEU A 8 9.08 7.06 -6.85
N GLY A 9 9.86 6.80 -7.90
CA GLY A 9 9.87 5.51 -8.59
C GLY A 9 10.32 4.37 -7.68
N TRP A 10 11.46 4.52 -7.02
CA TRP A 10 12.01 3.52 -6.11
C TRP A 10 11.16 3.33 -4.85
N SER A 11 10.59 4.39 -4.28
CA SER A 11 9.68 4.27 -3.15
C SER A 11 8.43 3.46 -3.50
N SER A 12 7.94 3.58 -4.75
CA SER A 12 6.79 2.80 -5.22
C SER A 12 7.13 1.31 -5.36
N VAL A 13 8.34 0.99 -5.82
CA VAL A 13 8.82 -0.41 -5.90
C VAL A 13 8.95 -1.03 -4.52
N VAL A 14 9.68 -0.36 -3.61
CA VAL A 14 9.89 -0.86 -2.23
C VAL A 14 8.57 -0.96 -1.48
N GLY A 15 7.69 0.03 -1.63
CA GLY A 15 6.34 0.00 -1.05
C GLY A 15 5.52 -1.19 -1.53
N SER A 16 5.60 -1.53 -2.82
CA SER A 16 4.88 -2.68 -3.40
C SER A 16 5.34 -4.02 -2.83
N PHE A 17 6.63 -4.18 -2.51
CA PHE A 17 7.12 -5.37 -1.80
C PHE A 17 6.55 -5.46 -0.39
N GLY A 18 6.48 -4.34 0.33
CA GLY A 18 5.82 -4.26 1.63
C GLY A 18 4.34 -4.66 1.54
N ASP A 19 3.60 -4.05 0.61
CA ASP A 19 2.19 -4.36 0.37
C ASP A 19 1.99 -5.82 -0.06
N GLY A 20 2.90 -6.38 -0.85
CA GLY A 20 2.89 -7.79 -1.24
C GLY A 20 3.05 -8.72 -0.04
N GLY A 21 4.01 -8.43 0.84
CA GLY A 21 4.20 -9.18 2.08
C GLY A 21 2.97 -9.11 3.00
N LEU A 22 2.38 -7.91 3.13
CA LEU A 22 1.15 -7.72 3.91
C LEU A 22 -0.04 -8.45 3.30
N GLY A 23 -0.20 -8.40 1.98
CA GLY A 23 -1.25 -9.12 1.26
C GLY A 23 -1.12 -10.63 1.40
N LEU A 24 0.10 -11.17 1.26
CA LEU A 24 0.37 -12.59 1.49
C LEU A 24 0.10 -13.00 2.93
N TYR A 25 0.43 -12.16 3.90
CA TYR A 25 0.16 -12.44 5.30
C TYR A 25 -1.34 -12.42 5.62
N ALA A 26 -2.09 -11.43 5.10
CA ALA A 26 -3.54 -11.40 5.19
C ALA A 26 -4.18 -12.65 4.53
N PHE A 27 -3.65 -13.08 3.39
CA PHE A 27 -4.08 -14.30 2.70
C PHE A 27 -3.82 -15.54 3.54
N TRP A 28 -2.63 -15.65 4.12
CA TRP A 28 -2.27 -16.74 5.02
C TRP A 28 -3.19 -16.82 6.24
N LEU A 29 -3.50 -15.69 6.87
CA LEU A 29 -4.44 -15.64 8.00
C LEU A 29 -5.84 -16.11 7.61
N THR A 30 -6.30 -15.70 6.42
CA THR A 30 -7.61 -16.12 5.90
C THR A 30 -7.67 -17.60 5.60
N TRP A 31 -6.57 -18.17 5.07
CA TRP A 31 -6.46 -19.60 4.83
C TRP A 31 -6.56 -20.44 6.12
N GLN A 32 -6.09 -19.90 7.25
CA GLN A 32 -6.05 -20.60 8.53
C GLN A 32 -7.33 -20.44 9.39
N ASN A 33 -8.13 -19.39 9.17
CA ASN A 33 -9.21 -18.98 10.10
C ASN A 33 -10.60 -18.89 9.45
N ASP A 34 -10.83 -19.61 8.35
CA ASP A 34 -12.10 -19.69 7.61
C ASP A 34 -12.60 -18.37 6.97
N TRP A 35 -13.78 -18.44 6.34
CA TRP A 35 -14.42 -17.39 5.53
C TRP A 35 -14.59 -15.99 6.18
N PRO A 36 -14.82 -15.83 7.50
CA PRO A 36 -15.00 -14.49 8.09
C PRO A 36 -13.80 -13.55 7.87
N TRP A 37 -12.61 -14.10 7.71
CA TRP A 37 -11.37 -13.35 7.56
C TRP A 37 -11.14 -12.80 6.15
N LEU A 38 -11.95 -13.24 5.17
CA LEU A 38 -11.97 -12.63 3.84
C LEU A 38 -12.35 -11.15 3.87
N MET A 39 -13.14 -10.75 4.87
CA MET A 39 -13.62 -9.38 5.06
C MET A 39 -12.85 -8.62 6.14
N LEU A 40 -11.72 -9.17 6.61
CA LEU A 40 -10.88 -8.50 7.61
C LEU A 40 -10.42 -7.15 7.06
N SER A 41 -10.82 -6.07 7.73
CA SER A 41 -10.49 -4.72 7.30
C SER A 41 -8.99 -4.45 7.43
N VAL A 42 -8.46 -3.51 6.63
CA VAL A 42 -7.07 -3.05 6.77
C VAL A 42 -6.81 -2.53 8.19
N ASP A 43 -7.76 -1.81 8.78
CA ASP A 43 -7.63 -1.31 10.15
C ASP A 43 -7.42 -2.44 11.16
N GLU A 44 -8.30 -3.43 11.17
CA GLU A 44 -8.23 -4.57 12.09
C GLU A 44 -6.99 -5.42 11.81
N PHE A 45 -6.68 -5.65 10.54
CA PHE A 45 -5.50 -6.41 10.13
C PHE A 45 -4.22 -5.78 10.68
N LEU A 46 -4.04 -4.47 10.45
CA LEU A 46 -2.86 -3.76 10.93
C LEU A 46 -2.84 -3.69 12.46
N LYS A 47 -3.98 -3.45 13.11
CA LYS A 47 -4.05 -3.33 14.57
C LYS A 47 -3.75 -4.65 15.28
N GLN A 48 -4.24 -5.77 14.75
CA GLN A 48 -4.16 -7.09 15.41
C GLN A 48 -2.90 -7.88 15.02
N PHE A 49 -2.46 -7.80 13.76
CA PHE A 49 -1.39 -8.66 13.25
C PHE A 49 -0.12 -7.92 12.86
N VAL A 50 -0.19 -6.60 12.59
CA VAL A 50 0.96 -5.82 12.12
C VAL A 50 1.06 -4.48 12.87
N ALA A 51 0.88 -4.52 14.19
CA ALA A 51 0.76 -3.32 15.02
C ALA A 51 1.95 -2.36 14.89
N ILE A 52 3.14 -2.89 14.56
CA ILE A 52 4.37 -2.11 14.35
C ILE A 52 4.23 -1.04 13.25
N ILE A 53 3.37 -1.23 12.24
CA ILE A 53 3.10 -0.24 11.19
C ILE A 53 1.74 0.45 11.33
N TYR A 54 1.01 0.23 12.42
CA TYR A 54 -0.32 0.80 12.62
C TYR A 54 -0.32 2.35 12.65
N TRP A 55 0.81 2.95 13.01
CA TRP A 55 1.02 4.41 12.97
C TRP A 55 0.81 5.03 11.58
N VAL A 56 0.90 4.23 10.50
CA VAL A 56 0.60 4.69 9.13
C VAL A 56 -0.82 5.24 9.00
N LYS A 57 -1.78 4.75 9.81
CA LYS A 57 -3.14 5.30 9.86
C LYS A 57 -3.17 6.74 10.35
N GLN A 58 -2.35 7.07 11.36
CA GLN A 58 -2.24 8.45 11.85
C GLN A 58 -1.63 9.35 10.78
N VAL A 59 -0.61 8.87 10.07
CA VAL A 59 -0.03 9.59 8.92
C VAL A 59 -1.07 9.83 7.83
N ALA A 60 -1.93 8.85 7.55
CA ALA A 60 -3.00 9.03 6.58
C ALA A 60 -3.97 10.15 6.98
N TYR A 61 -4.33 10.27 8.26
CA TYR A 61 -5.15 11.39 8.77
C TYR A 61 -4.49 12.76 8.65
N TYR A 62 -3.15 12.84 8.64
CA TYR A 62 -2.46 14.12 8.41
C TYR A 62 -2.48 14.56 6.94
N VAL A 63 -2.64 13.63 6.00
CA VAL A 63 -2.48 13.90 4.56
C VAL A 63 -3.82 13.88 3.81
N LEU A 64 -4.80 13.13 4.31
CA LEU A 64 -6.08 12.88 3.65
C LEU A 64 -7.27 13.30 4.55
N PRO A 65 -8.42 13.66 3.95
CA PRO A 65 -9.65 13.90 4.71
C PRO A 65 -10.09 12.68 5.51
N GLU A 66 -10.68 12.90 6.68
CA GLU A 66 -11.13 11.84 7.60
C GLU A 66 -12.04 10.80 6.92
N SER A 67 -12.96 11.26 6.06
CA SER A 67 -13.88 10.39 5.31
C SER A 67 -13.15 9.44 4.36
N ILE A 68 -12.04 9.88 3.76
CA ILE A 68 -11.22 9.05 2.88
C ILE A 68 -10.43 8.03 3.69
N VAL A 69 -9.87 8.44 4.82
CA VAL A 69 -9.08 7.53 5.68
C VAL A 69 -9.97 6.44 6.26
N THR A 70 -11.12 6.81 6.80
CA THR A 70 -12.09 5.84 7.34
C THR A 70 -12.58 4.86 6.28
N TRP A 71 -12.87 5.33 5.07
CA TRP A 71 -13.20 4.47 3.93
C TRP A 71 -12.03 3.54 3.57
N LEU A 72 -10.82 4.08 3.39
CA LEU A 72 -9.65 3.33 2.93
C LEU A 72 -9.27 2.20 3.90
N PHE A 73 -9.24 2.50 5.20
CA PHE A 73 -8.90 1.53 6.24
C PHE A 73 -10.04 0.55 6.55
N GLY A 74 -11.27 0.86 6.12
CA GLY A 74 -12.42 -0.05 6.18
C GLY A 74 -12.47 -1.08 5.05
N LEU A 75 -11.62 -0.95 4.01
CA LEU A 75 -11.57 -1.92 2.92
C LEU A 75 -11.01 -3.28 3.39
N PRO A 76 -11.43 -4.40 2.80
CA PRO A 76 -10.82 -5.70 3.07
C PRO A 76 -9.34 -5.71 2.69
N ALA A 77 -8.48 -6.19 3.59
CA ALA A 77 -7.03 -6.22 3.38
C ALA A 77 -6.62 -6.97 2.11
N LEU A 78 -7.30 -8.08 1.81
CA LEU A 78 -7.07 -8.91 0.61
C LEU A 78 -7.37 -8.18 -0.70
N ILE A 79 -8.24 -7.17 -0.68
CA ILE A 79 -8.57 -6.36 -1.86
C ILE A 79 -7.65 -5.13 -1.90
N TYR A 80 -7.45 -4.50 -0.76
CA TYR A 80 -6.68 -3.27 -0.64
C TYR A 80 -5.23 -3.41 -1.12
N PHE A 81 -4.49 -4.43 -0.64
CA PHE A 81 -3.07 -4.57 -0.96
C PHE A 81 -2.81 -4.85 -2.45
N PRO A 82 -3.53 -5.77 -3.13
CA PRO A 82 -3.37 -5.95 -4.59
C PRO A 82 -3.68 -4.68 -5.40
N VAL A 83 -4.73 -3.96 -5.04
CA VAL A 83 -5.09 -2.69 -5.71
C VAL A 83 -3.98 -1.66 -5.51
N ARG A 84 -3.43 -1.55 -4.30
CA ARG A 84 -2.33 -0.63 -3.98
C ARG A 84 -1.03 -0.97 -4.72
N ILE A 85 -0.70 -2.25 -4.87
CA ILE A 85 0.43 -2.71 -5.68
C ILE A 85 0.21 -2.29 -7.14
N GLY A 86 -0.98 -2.53 -7.69
CA GLY A 86 -1.31 -2.12 -9.07
C GLY A 86 -1.13 -0.63 -9.29
N MET A 87 -1.65 0.22 -8.40
CA MET A 87 -1.45 1.67 -8.46
C MET A 87 0.03 2.06 -8.35
N SER A 88 0.77 1.43 -7.44
CA SER A 88 2.19 1.71 -7.21
C SER A 88 3.06 1.34 -8.41
N ILE A 89 2.74 0.24 -9.12
CA ILE A 89 3.41 -0.15 -10.37
C ILE A 89 3.19 0.92 -11.43
N VAL A 90 1.96 1.39 -11.63
CA VAL A 90 1.64 2.41 -12.64
C VAL A 90 2.37 3.73 -12.34
N ILE A 91 2.29 4.20 -11.10
CA ILE A 91 2.95 5.45 -10.67
C ILE A 91 4.47 5.33 -10.77
N GLY A 92 5.04 4.24 -10.27
CA GLY A 92 6.47 3.97 -10.29
C GLY A 92 7.02 3.87 -11.72
N TRP A 93 6.33 3.14 -12.60
CA TRP A 93 6.68 3.02 -14.02
C TRP A 93 6.70 4.38 -14.71
N TRP A 94 5.66 5.19 -14.51
CA TRP A 94 5.57 6.53 -15.08
C TRP A 94 6.73 7.41 -14.59
N ALA A 95 7.03 7.38 -13.29
CA ALA A 95 8.07 8.19 -12.68
C ALA A 95 9.47 7.83 -13.20
N LEU A 96 9.78 6.53 -13.25
CA LEU A 96 11.06 6.04 -13.77
C LEU A 96 11.24 6.36 -15.26
N THR A 97 10.18 6.20 -16.05
CA THR A 97 10.19 6.55 -17.48
C THR A 97 10.49 8.04 -17.68
N LYS A 98 9.85 8.91 -16.90
CA LYS A 98 10.11 10.37 -16.95
C LYS A 98 11.51 10.73 -16.46
N ALA A 99 12.01 10.06 -15.42
CA ALA A 99 13.38 10.24 -14.96
C ALA A 99 14.42 9.84 -16.03
N ALA A 100 14.14 8.79 -16.81
CA ALA A 100 14.98 8.34 -17.90
C ALA A 100 15.00 9.32 -19.08
N GLN A 101 13.84 9.87 -19.47
CA GLN A 101 13.74 10.91 -20.50
C GLN A 101 14.58 12.15 -20.16
N LEU A 102 14.53 12.59 -18.90
CA LEU A 102 15.33 13.72 -18.40
C LEU A 102 16.83 13.42 -18.31
N ALA A 103 17.26 12.16 -18.44
CA ALA A 103 18.68 11.80 -18.47
C ALA A 103 19.27 11.88 -19.88
N GLN A 104 18.42 11.90 -20.91
CA GLN A 104 18.80 11.96 -22.33
C GLN A 104 18.73 13.39 -22.89
N GLN A 105 18.26 14.35 -22.08
CA GLN A 105 18.30 15.79 -22.33
C GLN A 105 19.54 16.39 -21.66
#